data_AF-A0A8S0FQL4-F1
#
_entry.id   AF-A0A8S0FQL4-F1
#
_cell.length_a   1.000
_cell.length_b   1.000
_cell.length_c   1.000
_cell.angle_alpha   90.00
_cell.angle_beta   90.00
_cell.angle_gamma   90.00
#
_symmetry.space_group_name_H-M   'P 1'
#
loop_
_entity.id
_entity.type
_entity.pdbx_description
1 polymer ?
#
loop_
_entity_poly.entity_id
_entity_poly.type
_entity_poly.pdbx_seq_one_letter_code
_entity_poly.pdbx_strand_id
1 'polypeptide(L)'
;MISTIVEGLLGGLVHSILIRRGRTDKVFNPITAGAVTFVAEMVQMLIILAIARPYEDAVRLVSNIAAPMMVTNTVGAALFMRILLDKRAMFEKYTSAFSATALKVAASTEGILRQGFNEVNSMKVAQVLYQELDIGAVAITDREKLLAFTGIGDDHHLPGRDSANRFLRLIP
;
A
#
# COMPACT_ATOMS: atom_id res chain seq x y z
N MET A 1 10.52 7.92 -33.55
CA MET A 1 9.13 7.40 -33.65
C MET A 1 9.08 5.91 -33.83
N ILE A 2 9.68 5.34 -34.90
CA ILE A 2 9.65 3.88 -35.13
C ILE A 2 10.24 3.10 -33.95
N SER A 3 11.42 3.50 -33.43
CA SER A 3 12.04 2.85 -32.27
C SER A 3 11.13 2.85 -31.04
N THR A 4 10.56 4.00 -30.70
CA THR A 4 9.68 4.20 -29.54
C THR A 4 8.42 3.33 -29.60
N ILE A 5 7.84 3.15 -30.79
CA ILE A 5 6.69 2.27 -30.99
C ILE A 5 7.10 0.81 -30.75
N VAL A 6 8.28 0.39 -31.25
CA VAL A 6 8.80 -0.96 -31.07
C VAL A 6 9.09 -1.24 -29.60
N GLU A 7 9.64 -0.30 -28.86
CA GLU A 7 9.89 -0.43 -27.42
C GLU A 7 8.60 -0.58 -26.61
N GLY A 8 7.60 0.25 -26.89
CA GLY A 8 6.29 0.14 -26.26
C GLY A 8 5.63 -1.21 -26.54
N LEU A 9 5.74 -1.70 -27.78
CA LEU A 9 5.24 -3.01 -28.17
C LEU A 9 6.00 -4.15 -27.46
N LEU A 10 7.33 -4.06 -27.36
CA LEU A 10 8.16 -5.04 -26.65
C LEU A 10 7.79 -5.10 -25.16
N GLY A 11 7.68 -3.94 -24.50
CA GLY A 11 7.25 -3.85 -23.11
C GLY A 11 5.86 -4.45 -22.90
N GLY A 12 4.89 -4.09 -23.75
CA GLY A 12 3.52 -4.62 -23.70
C GLY A 12 3.44 -6.13 -23.97
N LEU A 13 4.25 -6.64 -24.92
CA LEU A 13 4.30 -8.05 -25.24
C LEU A 13 4.90 -8.87 -24.09
N VAL A 14 6.03 -8.41 -23.53
CA VAL A 14 6.66 -9.07 -22.38
C VAL A 14 5.72 -9.08 -21.17
N HIS A 15 5.03 -7.96 -20.92
CA HIS A 15 4.00 -7.86 -19.89
C HIS A 15 2.86 -8.86 -20.12
N SER A 16 2.32 -8.91 -21.34
CA SER A 16 1.24 -9.84 -21.71
C SER A 16 1.66 -11.31 -21.57
N ILE A 17 2.88 -11.66 -21.99
CA ILE A 17 3.42 -13.02 -21.87
C ILE A 17 3.59 -13.41 -20.40
N LEU A 18 4.11 -12.52 -19.55
CA LEU A 18 4.32 -12.79 -18.12
C LEU A 18 2.99 -12.99 -17.38
N ILE A 19 1.96 -12.18 -17.71
CA ILE A 19 0.62 -12.34 -17.16
C ILE A 19 -0.04 -13.64 -17.64
N ARG A 20 0.03 -13.95 -18.95
CA ARG A 20 -0.55 -15.19 -19.51
C ARG A 20 0.10 -16.46 -18.94
N ARG A 21 1.35 -16.39 -18.49
CA ARG A 21 2.06 -17.49 -17.82
C ARG A 21 1.81 -17.57 -16.31
N GLY A 22 0.87 -16.76 -15.78
CA GLY A 22 0.53 -16.74 -14.36
C GLY A 22 1.66 -16.24 -13.44
N ARG A 23 2.67 -15.56 -13.98
CA ARG A 23 3.82 -15.05 -13.22
C ARG A 23 3.66 -13.56 -12.92
N THR A 24 2.51 -13.19 -12.37
CA THR A 24 2.20 -11.80 -11.98
C THR A 24 3.23 -11.24 -11.01
N ASP A 25 3.79 -12.07 -10.13
CA ASP A 25 4.80 -11.65 -9.15
C ASP A 25 6.12 -11.22 -9.81
N LYS A 26 6.41 -11.77 -11.00
CA LYS A 26 7.61 -11.40 -11.78
C LYS A 26 7.40 -10.17 -12.65
N VAL A 27 6.16 -9.71 -12.86
CA VAL A 27 5.91 -8.44 -13.56
C VAL A 27 6.37 -7.28 -12.69
N PHE A 28 6.17 -7.41 -11.38
CA PHE A 28 6.50 -6.38 -10.40
C PHE A 28 7.91 -6.53 -9.82
N ASN A 29 8.73 -7.47 -10.29
CA ASN A 29 10.08 -7.65 -9.77
C ASN A 29 11.03 -6.56 -10.34
N PRO A 30 11.80 -5.85 -9.50
CA PRO A 30 12.77 -4.84 -9.95
C PRO A 30 13.77 -5.36 -10.98
N ILE A 31 14.21 -6.61 -10.84
CA ILE A 31 15.22 -7.23 -11.70
C ILE A 31 14.63 -7.52 -13.09
N THR A 32 13.38 -7.98 -13.16
CA THR A 32 12.73 -8.24 -14.45
C THR A 32 12.40 -6.94 -15.17
N ALA A 33 11.90 -5.92 -14.46
CA ALA A 33 11.68 -4.60 -15.03
C ALA A 33 12.97 -4.01 -15.62
N GLY A 34 14.06 -4.04 -14.85
CA GLY A 34 15.37 -3.59 -15.32
C GLY A 34 15.87 -4.39 -16.54
N ALA A 35 15.79 -5.72 -16.49
CA ALA A 35 16.23 -6.57 -17.61
C ALA A 35 15.43 -6.33 -18.90
N VAL A 36 14.11 -6.11 -18.79
CA VAL A 36 13.26 -5.81 -19.94
C VAL A 36 13.60 -4.44 -20.52
N THR A 37 13.78 -3.42 -19.68
CA THR A 37 14.20 -2.09 -20.12
C THR A 37 15.58 -2.15 -20.78
N PHE A 38 16.53 -2.88 -20.23
CA PHE A 38 17.86 -3.05 -20.82
C PHE A 38 17.79 -3.67 -22.22
N VAL A 39 16.99 -4.72 -22.41
CA VAL A 39 16.81 -5.35 -23.72
C VAL A 39 16.11 -4.42 -24.70
N ALA A 40 15.09 -3.65 -24.25
CA ALA A 40 14.41 -2.67 -25.09
C ALA A 40 15.37 -1.58 -25.58
N GLU A 41 16.20 -1.03 -24.69
CA GLU A 41 17.23 -0.04 -25.00
C GLU A 41 18.27 -0.57 -25.99
N MET A 42 18.72 -1.82 -25.80
CA MET A 42 19.61 -2.47 -26.76
C MET A 42 18.98 -2.54 -28.17
N VAL A 43 17.71 -2.95 -28.24
CA VAL A 43 16.97 -3.00 -29.51
C VAL A 43 16.81 -1.61 -30.11
N GLN A 44 16.56 -0.58 -29.30
CA GLN A 44 16.49 0.81 -29.76
C GLN A 44 17.81 1.26 -30.41
N MET A 45 18.96 1.00 -29.78
CA MET A 45 20.26 1.38 -30.33
C MET A 45 20.54 0.67 -31.66
N LEU A 46 20.15 -0.60 -31.80
CA LEU A 46 20.26 -1.35 -33.06
C LEU A 46 19.37 -0.76 -34.16
N ILE A 47 18.13 -0.36 -33.83
CA ILE A 47 17.22 0.28 -34.78
C ILE A 47 17.78 1.63 -35.25
N ILE A 48 18.38 2.42 -34.35
CA ILE A 48 19.02 3.69 -34.71
C ILE A 48 20.15 3.44 -35.70
N LEU A 49 21.06 2.50 -35.43
CA LEU A 49 22.17 2.19 -36.34
C LEU A 49 21.71 1.65 -37.70
N ALA A 50 20.60 0.91 -37.75
CA ALA A 50 20.07 0.32 -38.98
C ALA A 50 19.40 1.36 -39.89
N ILE A 51 18.74 2.36 -39.32
CA ILE A 51 17.88 3.30 -40.06
C ILE A 51 18.55 4.67 -40.25
N ALA A 52 19.32 5.14 -39.27
CA ALA A 52 19.88 6.49 -39.31
C ALA A 52 20.97 6.62 -40.37
N ARG A 53 20.80 7.59 -41.26
CA ARG A 53 21.78 8.00 -42.28
C ARG A 53 22.08 9.49 -42.13
N PRO A 54 23.34 9.92 -42.33
CA PRO A 54 24.53 9.12 -42.64
C PRO A 54 25.05 8.31 -41.45
N TYR A 55 25.68 7.16 -41.73
CA TYR A 55 26.00 6.14 -40.71
C TYR A 55 27.04 6.60 -39.69
N GLU A 56 28.02 7.42 -40.10
CA GLU A 56 29.04 7.93 -39.20
C GLU A 56 28.46 8.78 -38.07
N ASP A 57 27.48 9.62 -38.39
CA ASP A 57 26.78 10.44 -37.41
C ASP A 57 25.92 9.58 -36.46
N ALA A 58 25.32 8.51 -36.97
CA ALA A 58 24.56 7.55 -36.15
C ALA A 58 25.44 6.82 -35.13
N VAL A 59 26.65 6.40 -35.53
CA VAL A 59 27.60 5.72 -34.62
C VAL A 59 28.12 6.69 -33.55
N ARG A 60 28.42 7.94 -33.93
CA ARG A 60 28.82 8.98 -32.97
C ARG A 60 27.71 9.27 -31.96
N LEU A 61 26.47 9.36 -32.43
CA LEU A 61 25.30 9.55 -31.57
C LEU A 61 25.16 8.41 -30.57
N VAL A 62 25.10 7.16 -31.05
CA VAL A 62 24.94 5.97 -30.20
C VAL A 62 26.10 5.84 -29.21
N SER A 63 27.35 6.06 -29.62
CA SER A 63 28.50 5.96 -28.70
C SER A 63 28.42 6.94 -27.53
N ASN A 64 27.89 8.14 -27.76
CA ASN A 64 27.79 9.17 -26.73
C ASN A 64 26.62 8.94 -25.76
N ILE A 65 25.50 8.38 -26.26
CA ILE A 65 24.26 8.27 -25.46
C ILE A 65 24.00 6.86 -24.94
N ALA A 66 24.56 5.82 -25.55
CA ALA A 66 24.18 4.44 -25.26
C ALA A 66 24.47 4.04 -23.81
N ALA A 67 25.67 4.33 -23.30
CA ALA A 67 26.04 3.96 -21.93
C ALA A 67 25.20 4.70 -20.87
N PRO A 68 25.09 6.05 -20.89
CA PRO A 68 24.25 6.77 -19.93
C PRO A 68 22.78 6.37 -20.02
N MET A 69 22.23 6.20 -21.23
CA MET A 69 20.81 5.90 -21.45
C MET A 69 20.45 4.49 -20.97
N MET A 70 21.24 3.48 -21.33
CA MET A 70 21.01 2.11 -20.87
C MET A 70 21.10 1.99 -19.35
N VAL A 71 22.14 2.56 -18.74
CA VAL A 71 22.35 2.46 -17.28
C VAL A 71 21.24 3.20 -16.54
N THR A 72 20.97 4.45 -16.91
CA THR A 72 20.00 5.29 -16.20
C THR A 72 18.59 4.71 -16.32
N ASN A 73 18.19 4.25 -17.50
CA ASN A 73 16.83 3.74 -17.72
C ASN A 73 16.66 2.36 -17.07
N THR A 74 17.67 1.50 -17.13
CA THR A 74 17.63 0.18 -16.46
C THR A 74 17.55 0.32 -14.94
N VAL A 75 18.41 1.14 -14.35
CA VAL A 75 18.43 1.39 -12.90
C VAL A 75 17.16 2.12 -12.47
N GLY A 76 16.73 3.12 -13.24
CA GLY A 76 15.50 3.87 -13.01
C GLY A 76 14.26 2.98 -13.00
N ALA A 77 14.13 2.08 -13.99
CA ALA A 77 13.03 1.13 -14.05
C ALA A 77 13.03 0.16 -12.85
N ALA A 78 14.20 -0.37 -12.47
CA ALA A 78 14.33 -1.25 -11.32
C ALA A 78 13.97 -0.53 -10.00
N LEU A 79 14.46 0.69 -9.80
CA LEU A 79 14.16 1.50 -8.62
C LEU A 79 12.67 1.87 -8.56
N PHE A 80 12.10 2.31 -9.68
CA PHE A 80 10.69 2.64 -9.77
C PHE A 80 9.82 1.43 -9.42
N MET A 81 10.17 0.26 -9.94
CA MET A 81 9.47 -0.98 -9.64
C MET A 81 9.63 -1.37 -8.16
N ARG A 82 10.81 -1.16 -7.57
CA ARG A 82 11.03 -1.40 -6.13
C ARG A 82 10.15 -0.49 -5.26
N ILE A 83 10.06 0.80 -5.60
CA ILE A 83 9.20 1.76 -4.90
C ILE A 83 7.73 1.32 -4.98
N LEU A 84 7.27 0.89 -6.16
CA LEU A 84 5.90 0.40 -6.33
C LEU A 84 5.61 -0.85 -5.50
N LEU A 85 6.56 -1.80 -5.44
CA LEU A 85 6.44 -2.99 -4.58
C LEU A 85 6.37 -2.59 -3.11
N ASP A 86 7.25 -1.73 -2.64
CA ASP A 86 7.29 -1.28 -1.25
C ASP A 86 5.98 -0.58 -0.88
N LYS A 87 5.44 0.26 -1.76
CA LYS A 87 4.12 0.89 -1.58
C LYS A 87 3.00 -0.15 -1.47
N ARG A 88 2.97 -1.12 -2.38
CA ARG A 88 1.96 -2.17 -2.35
C ARG A 88 2.04 -3.02 -1.07
N ALA A 89 3.24 -3.42 -0.68
CA ALA A 89 3.47 -4.18 0.56
C ALA A 89 3.02 -3.39 1.80
N MET A 90 3.27 -2.08 1.83
CA MET A 90 2.74 -1.20 2.86
C MET A 90 1.21 -1.22 2.90
N PHE A 91 0.54 -1.00 1.76
CA PHE A 91 -0.93 -1.03 1.69
C PHE A 91 -1.53 -2.38 2.08
N GLU A 92 -0.95 -3.48 1.62
CA GLU A 92 -1.41 -4.83 2.00
C GLU A 92 -1.21 -5.08 3.50
N LYS A 93 -0.10 -4.63 4.08
CA LYS A 93 0.16 -4.72 5.52
C LYS A 93 -0.83 -3.88 6.34
N TYR A 94 -1.19 -2.67 5.89
CA TYR A 94 -2.19 -1.84 6.58
C TYR A 94 -3.58 -2.47 6.55
N THR A 95 -4.04 -2.95 5.39
CA THR A 95 -5.38 -3.55 5.26
C THR A 95 -5.47 -4.88 6.03
N SER A 96 -4.46 -5.75 5.92
CA SER A 96 -4.46 -7.04 6.62
C SER A 96 -4.30 -6.89 8.13
N ALA A 97 -3.44 -5.99 8.60
CA ALA A 97 -3.30 -5.71 10.02
C ALA A 97 -4.60 -5.17 10.62
N PHE A 98 -5.28 -4.25 9.93
CA PHE A 98 -6.56 -3.73 10.38
C PHE A 98 -7.64 -4.82 10.48
N SER A 99 -7.77 -5.67 9.46
CA SER A 99 -8.71 -6.80 9.50
C SER A 99 -8.38 -7.81 10.60
N ALA A 100 -7.10 -8.10 10.81
CA ALA A 100 -6.64 -8.98 11.88
C ALA A 100 -6.95 -8.39 13.27
N THR A 101 -6.69 -7.10 13.48
CA THR A 101 -7.05 -6.40 14.72
C THR A 101 -8.55 -6.37 14.93
N ALA A 102 -9.36 -6.07 13.90
CA ALA A 102 -10.81 -6.08 14.00
C ALA A 102 -11.35 -7.49 14.36
N LEU A 103 -10.82 -8.54 13.75
CA LEU A 103 -11.19 -9.92 14.07
C LEU A 103 -10.75 -10.31 15.48
N LYS A 104 -9.54 -9.90 15.91
CA LYS A 104 -9.04 -10.12 17.27
C LYS A 104 -9.92 -9.45 18.32
N VAL A 105 -10.33 -8.19 18.07
CA VAL A 105 -11.27 -7.45 18.91
C VAL A 105 -12.63 -8.14 18.95
N ALA A 106 -13.17 -8.55 17.79
CA ALA A 106 -14.45 -9.24 17.73
C ALA A 106 -14.42 -10.55 18.54
N ALA A 107 -13.39 -11.38 18.36
CA ALA A 107 -13.23 -12.64 19.09
C ALA A 107 -13.07 -12.41 20.60
N SER A 108 -12.32 -11.36 21.00
CA SER A 108 -12.07 -11.06 22.42
C SER A 108 -13.29 -10.45 23.12
N THR A 109 -14.17 -9.78 22.38
CA THR A 109 -15.36 -9.10 22.93
C THR A 109 -16.64 -9.92 22.81
N GLU A 110 -16.74 -10.90 21.90
CA GLU A 110 -17.93 -11.73 21.66
C GLU A 110 -18.48 -12.37 22.95
N GLY A 111 -17.60 -13.00 23.74
CA GLY A 111 -18.00 -13.65 25.00
C GLY A 111 -18.58 -12.68 26.03
N ILE A 112 -18.12 -11.43 26.05
CA ILE A 112 -18.58 -10.38 26.96
C ILE A 112 -19.89 -9.76 26.44
N LEU A 113 -19.96 -9.49 25.13
CA LEU A 113 -21.15 -8.92 24.48
C LEU A 113 -22.35 -9.86 24.51
N ARG A 114 -22.15 -11.19 24.48
CA ARG A 114 -23.21 -12.19 24.66
C ARG A 114 -23.91 -12.11 26.02
N GLN A 115 -23.27 -11.52 27.03
CA GLN A 115 -23.85 -11.31 28.36
C GLN A 115 -24.69 -10.03 28.45
N GLY A 116 -24.82 -9.28 27.35
CA GLY A 116 -25.57 -8.03 27.27
C GLY A 116 -24.78 -6.79 27.69
N PHE A 117 -25.32 -5.62 27.34
CA PHE A 117 -24.73 -4.31 27.63
C PHE A 117 -25.16 -3.81 29.01
N ASN A 118 -24.21 -3.74 29.94
CA ASN A 118 -24.34 -3.09 31.25
C ASN A 118 -23.01 -2.40 31.60
N GLU A 119 -22.96 -1.64 32.69
CA GLU A 119 -21.75 -0.86 33.04
C GLU A 119 -20.51 -1.75 33.23
N VAL A 120 -20.65 -2.92 33.85
CA VAL A 120 -19.55 -3.86 34.12
C VAL A 120 -19.03 -4.51 32.83
N ASN A 121 -19.93 -5.02 31.99
CA ASN A 121 -19.59 -5.69 30.73
C ASN A 121 -19.05 -4.68 29.71
N SER A 122 -19.67 -3.51 29.63
CA SER A 122 -19.24 -2.43 28.73
C SER A 122 -17.87 -1.91 29.15
N MET A 123 -17.56 -1.84 30.45
CA MET A 123 -16.23 -1.45 30.92
C MET A 123 -15.15 -2.44 30.46
N LYS A 124 -15.43 -3.75 30.55
CA LYS A 124 -14.50 -4.78 30.05
C LYS A 124 -14.31 -4.69 28.54
N VAL A 125 -15.38 -4.47 27.77
CA VAL A 125 -15.27 -4.29 26.31
C VAL A 125 -14.48 -3.01 25.98
N ALA A 126 -14.74 -1.92 26.69
CA ALA A 126 -14.04 -0.66 26.49
C ALA A 126 -12.53 -0.78 26.78
N GLN A 127 -12.14 -1.51 27.83
CA GLN A 127 -10.74 -1.82 28.13
C GLN A 127 -10.07 -2.65 27.04
N VAL A 128 -10.75 -3.69 26.53
CA VAL A 128 -10.22 -4.49 25.41
C VAL A 128 -10.02 -3.62 24.17
N LEU A 129 -10.99 -2.76 23.84
CA LEU A 129 -10.87 -1.82 22.72
C LEU A 129 -9.71 -0.84 22.91
N TYR A 130 -9.54 -0.30 24.12
CA TYR A 130 -8.47 0.66 24.41
C TYR A 130 -7.07 0.03 24.41
N GLN A 131 -6.96 -1.26 24.76
CA GLN A 131 -5.68 -1.99 24.73
C GLN A 131 -5.32 -2.49 23.32
N GLU A 132 -6.33 -2.91 22.55
CA GLU A 132 -6.13 -3.51 21.22
C GLU A 132 -6.11 -2.47 20.09
N LEU A 133 -6.63 -1.26 20.33
CA LEU A 133 -6.64 -0.15 19.38
C LEU A 133 -5.73 0.97 19.91
N ASP A 134 -4.93 1.56 19.03
CA ASP A 134 -4.08 2.71 19.33
C ASP A 134 -4.92 4.01 19.27
N ILE A 135 -5.80 4.21 20.26
CA ILE A 135 -6.78 5.30 20.32
C ILE A 135 -6.74 6.05 21.65
N GLY A 136 -7.11 7.33 21.61
CA GLY A 136 -7.03 8.22 22.78
C GLY A 136 -8.06 7.96 23.88
N ALA A 137 -9.25 7.47 23.51
CA ALA A 137 -10.31 7.08 24.45
C ALA A 137 -11.36 6.17 23.79
N VAL A 138 -12.07 5.41 24.62
CA VAL A 138 -13.24 4.60 24.25
C VAL A 138 -14.41 4.96 25.14
N ALA A 139 -15.55 5.27 24.55
CA ALA A 139 -16.82 5.49 25.26
C ALA A 139 -17.88 4.52 24.73
N ILE A 140 -18.55 3.80 25.62
CA ILE A 140 -19.74 2.99 25.31
C ILE A 140 -20.93 3.66 26.00
N THR A 141 -21.97 3.98 25.23
CA THR A 141 -23.18 4.65 25.71
C THR A 141 -24.41 3.88 25.26
N ASP A 142 -25.48 3.95 26.05
CA ASP A 142 -26.83 3.66 25.57
C ASP A 142 -27.52 4.96 25.14
N ARG A 143 -28.85 4.91 24.95
CA ARG A 143 -29.66 6.06 24.50
C ARG A 143 -29.82 7.14 25.57
N GLU A 144 -29.57 6.82 26.84
CA GLU A 144 -29.85 7.68 27.99
C GLU A 144 -28.55 8.05 28.72
N LYS A 145 -27.66 7.08 28.95
CA LYS A 145 -26.47 7.21 29.80
C LYS A 145 -25.20 6.58 29.20
N LEU A 146 -24.07 7.06 29.71
CA LEU A 146 -22.75 6.46 29.48
C LEU A 146 -22.62 5.15 30.27
N LEU A 147 -22.33 4.05 29.59
CA LEU A 147 -22.13 2.73 30.17
C LEU A 147 -20.68 2.46 30.56
N ALA A 148 -19.71 2.94 29.76
CA ALA A 148 -18.30 2.80 30.06
C ALA A 148 -17.47 3.89 29.39
N PHE A 149 -16.36 4.25 30.01
CA PHE A 149 -15.35 5.13 29.46
C PHE A 149 -13.97 4.66 29.90
N THR A 150 -12.97 4.78 29.03
CA THR A 150 -11.56 4.56 29.37
C THR A 150 -10.67 5.36 28.42
N GLY A 151 -9.59 5.94 28.94
CA GLY A 151 -8.60 6.70 28.16
C GLY A 151 -8.37 8.12 28.67
N ILE A 152 -7.94 9.02 27.78
CA ILE A 152 -7.64 10.41 28.13
C ILE A 152 -8.95 11.10 28.57
N GLY A 153 -9.01 11.56 29.83
CA GLY A 153 -10.21 12.17 30.43
C GLY A 153 -11.02 11.25 31.37
N ASP A 154 -10.49 10.08 31.75
CA ASP A 154 -11.15 9.12 32.65
C ASP A 154 -11.40 9.69 34.06
N ASP A 155 -10.74 10.80 34.38
CA ASP A 155 -10.90 11.58 35.60
C ASP A 155 -12.20 12.38 35.68
N HIS A 156 -12.83 12.70 34.53
CA HIS A 156 -14.07 13.50 34.48
C HIS A 156 -15.26 12.76 33.86
N HIS A 157 -15.03 11.58 33.27
CA HIS A 157 -15.98 10.83 32.45
C HIS A 157 -16.46 9.53 33.12
N LEU A 158 -17.16 9.66 34.24
CA LEU A 158 -17.63 8.53 35.03
C LEU A 158 -18.89 7.86 34.44
N PRO A 159 -18.97 6.50 34.42
CA PRO A 159 -20.18 5.76 34.06
C PRO A 159 -21.41 6.17 34.89
N GLY A 160 -22.59 6.13 34.27
CA GLY A 160 -23.86 6.44 34.96
C GLY A 160 -24.26 7.92 35.00
N ARG A 161 -23.50 8.83 34.38
CA ARG A 161 -23.92 10.24 34.20
C ARG A 161 -24.79 10.43 32.97
N ASP A 162 -25.85 11.23 33.12
CA ASP A 162 -26.71 11.69 32.03
C ASP A 162 -25.90 12.55 31.07
N SER A 163 -25.68 12.06 29.84
CA SER A 163 -25.68 12.82 28.58
C SER A 163 -24.97 12.08 27.45
N ALA A 164 -25.71 11.20 26.76
CA ALA A 164 -25.33 10.70 25.43
C ALA A 164 -24.99 11.83 24.43
N ASN A 165 -25.61 13.02 24.59
CA ASN A 165 -25.40 14.19 23.72
C ASN A 165 -24.20 15.08 24.05
N ARG A 166 -23.57 14.96 25.24
CA ARG A 166 -22.48 15.88 25.66
C ARG A 166 -21.09 15.30 25.41
N PHE A 167 -20.95 13.98 25.39
CA PHE A 167 -19.68 13.28 25.17
C PHE A 167 -19.14 13.37 23.74
N LEU A 168 -20.00 13.23 22.72
CA LEU A 168 -19.62 13.34 21.30
C LEU A 168 -19.11 14.73 20.89
N ARG A 169 -19.26 15.74 21.75
CA ARG A 169 -18.76 17.11 21.52
C ARG A 169 -17.41 17.42 22.20
N LEU A 170 -16.85 16.48 22.96
CA LEU A 170 -15.65 16.72 23.79
C LEU A 170 -14.43 15.89 23.38
N ILE A 171 -14.56 15.03 22.36
CA ILE A 171 -13.40 14.40 21.72
C ILE A 171 -12.88 15.40 20.68
N PRO A 172 -11.68 15.98 20.85
CA PRO A 172 -11.10 16.92 19.89
C PRO A 172 -10.80 16.27 18.54
#